data_AF-A0A4Z2CQQ8-F1
#
_entry.id   AF-A0A4Z2CQQ8-F1
#
_cell.length_a   1.000
_cell.length_b   1.000
_cell.length_c   1.000
_cell.angle_alpha   90.00
_cell.angle_beta   90.00
_cell.angle_gamma   90.00
#
_symmetry.space_group_name_H-M   'P 1'
#
loop_
_entity.id
_entity.type
_entity.pdbx_description
1 polymer ?
#
loop_
_entity_poly.entity_id
_entity_poly.type
_entity_poly.pdbx_seq_one_letter_code
_entity_poly.pdbx_strand_id
1 'polypeptide(L)'
;MNKTDPLCVQLLKNLILCSEKAAAIARLIKKQTSIFQTLVQVKDSTEANLRFSVDVKTLADVLIQEVVKYELNLLFPDSSDSVFGEENNRFSCNSGKTITIQLSSKENLAELLIEVLDNDLNFANELSEICFQPLETFQVHLPVRTIWNHLINSCNSLDKLTDTKYYNVQTFGVWIDPIDSTADYAQGQLDKFPLSPPSTSTSILSGTEAENVNQINRFFENPTSLIRFCHGSLINVTILLGLFDRFTGLPIIGVVNQPFYLNNNSDYANITDNLLDNEINLLHNYGRIFWGFNVTDSETSPPITGYSNNCSRQCLLNSLNNLNTPKYLRFPDNFFDVLCPDRVFSEGKPILKLACSSVEFSRLTNLFHNYRDGSHDLVNVVFLSSSGAGFKQLCVILNEVDAFILMEPNTFLWDTCGPHCIISALGGGIVQLKYALETVKLLLQKFSNDLDTVIQLTFNDLHKFQIKYNVLKSPEEFQKLTSANLSQCCNRNGLLAYRNPMIASQILVHIALNQK
;
A
#
# COMPACT_ATOMS: atom_id res chain seq x y z
N MET A 1 20.63 17.55 -1.79
CA MET A 1 19.60 18.04 -0.83
C MET A 1 20.12 19.23 -0.06
N ASN A 2 19.26 20.12 0.42
CA ASN A 2 19.70 21.24 1.26
C ASN A 2 19.86 20.74 2.71
N LYS A 3 21.10 20.73 3.23
CA LYS A 3 21.41 20.23 4.57
C LYS A 3 20.81 21.09 5.70
N THR A 4 20.19 22.22 5.37
CA THR A 4 19.54 23.12 6.31
C THR A 4 18.05 22.83 6.51
N ASP A 5 17.45 21.91 5.73
CA ASP A 5 16.04 21.56 5.90
C ASP A 5 15.82 20.86 7.25
N PRO A 6 14.65 20.98 7.89
CA PRO A 6 14.34 20.22 9.10
C PRO A 6 14.46 18.70 8.89
N LEU A 7 14.77 17.96 9.94
CA LEU A 7 15.02 16.51 9.86
C LEU A 7 13.86 15.74 9.23
N CYS A 8 12.60 16.02 9.60
CA CYS A 8 11.44 15.38 8.99
C CYS A 8 11.29 15.64 7.49
N VAL A 9 11.66 16.84 7.03
CA VAL A 9 11.64 17.19 5.60
C VAL A 9 12.73 16.42 4.86
N GLN A 10 13.91 16.31 5.44
CA GLN A 10 14.98 15.47 4.89
C GLN A 10 14.53 14.01 4.82
N LEU A 11 13.92 13.47 5.87
CA LEU A 11 13.40 12.11 5.91
C LEU A 11 12.32 11.87 4.84
N LEU A 12 11.35 12.78 4.67
CA LEU A 12 10.33 12.67 3.61
C LEU A 12 10.96 12.63 2.22
N LYS A 13 11.84 13.58 1.90
CA LYS A 13 12.50 13.65 0.59
C LYS A 13 13.30 12.39 0.31
N ASN A 14 14.02 11.87 1.31
CA ASN A 14 14.81 10.65 1.16
C ASN A 14 13.95 9.40 1.03
N LEU A 15 12.89 9.23 1.83
CA LEU A 15 11.98 8.08 1.70
C LEU A 15 11.33 8.01 0.32
N ILE A 16 10.96 9.16 -0.27
CA ILE A 16 10.46 9.20 -1.65
C ILE A 16 11.52 8.69 -2.63
N LEU A 17 12.77 9.15 -2.54
CA LEU A 17 13.85 8.70 -3.43
C LEU A 17 14.20 7.22 -3.20
N CYS A 18 14.26 6.77 -1.95
CA CYS A 18 14.45 5.37 -1.60
C CYS A 18 13.36 4.50 -2.23
N SER A 19 12.09 4.93 -2.19
CA SER A 19 10.99 4.19 -2.81
C SER A 19 11.15 4.09 -4.32
N GLU A 20 11.65 5.13 -5.00
CA GLU A 20 11.85 5.11 -6.46
C GLU A 20 13.07 4.27 -6.84
N LYS A 21 14.14 4.33 -6.06
CA LYS A 21 15.30 3.44 -6.21
C LYS A 21 14.89 1.98 -6.05
N ALA A 22 14.08 1.68 -5.03
CA ALA A 22 13.49 0.37 -4.82
C ALA A 22 12.62 -0.08 -6.01
N ALA A 23 11.75 0.80 -6.52
CA ALA A 23 10.93 0.52 -7.69
C ALA A 23 11.76 0.27 -8.95
N ALA A 24 12.87 1.00 -9.13
CA ALA A 24 13.78 0.80 -10.24
C ALA A 24 14.49 -0.56 -10.16
N ILE A 25 14.92 -0.99 -8.97
CA ILE A 25 15.44 -2.34 -8.72
C ILE A 25 14.39 -3.41 -9.03
N ALA A 26 13.16 -3.25 -8.53
CA ALA A 26 12.06 -4.18 -8.79
C ALA A 26 11.77 -4.35 -10.28
N ARG A 27 11.75 -3.23 -11.03
CA ARG A 27 11.57 -3.25 -12.49
C ARG A 27 12.76 -3.89 -13.21
N LEU A 28 13.99 -3.60 -12.80
CA LEU A 28 15.20 -4.16 -13.39
C LEU A 28 15.23 -5.70 -13.24
N ILE A 29 14.95 -6.21 -12.04
CA ILE A 29 14.85 -7.65 -11.79
C ILE A 29 13.73 -8.27 -12.63
N LYS A 30 12.56 -7.61 -12.69
CA LYS A 30 11.42 -8.13 -13.45
C LYS A 30 11.65 -8.21 -14.95
N LYS A 31 12.54 -7.35 -15.51
CA LYS A 31 12.92 -7.38 -16.93
C LYS A 31 13.69 -8.66 -17.33
N GLN A 32 14.36 -9.33 -16.39
CA GLN A 32 15.14 -10.54 -16.65
C GLN A 32 14.27 -11.80 -16.72
N THR A 33 13.36 -11.84 -17.70
CA THR A 33 12.34 -12.90 -17.84
C THR A 33 12.91 -14.33 -17.92
N SER A 34 14.12 -14.51 -18.47
CA SER A 34 14.77 -15.81 -18.62
C SER A 34 15.17 -16.47 -17.29
N ILE A 35 15.62 -15.68 -16.33
CA ILE A 35 16.10 -16.15 -15.03
C ILE A 35 15.17 -15.78 -13.88
N PHE A 36 14.16 -14.93 -14.09
CA PHE A 36 13.33 -14.40 -13.00
C PHE A 36 12.78 -15.47 -12.05
N GLN A 37 12.35 -16.63 -12.57
CA GLN A 37 11.83 -17.71 -11.75
C GLN A 37 12.89 -18.35 -10.82
N THR A 38 14.17 -18.28 -11.17
CA THR A 38 15.27 -18.72 -10.27
C THR A 38 15.49 -17.74 -9.12
N LEU A 39 14.99 -16.51 -9.25
CA LEU A 39 15.07 -15.45 -8.25
C LEU A 39 13.87 -15.44 -7.28
N VAL A 40 13.01 -16.45 -7.34
CA VAL A 40 11.86 -16.65 -6.45
C VAL A 40 12.13 -17.86 -5.55
N GLN A 41 11.94 -17.70 -4.23
CA GLN A 41 12.19 -18.73 -3.23
C GLN A 41 10.98 -18.94 -2.35
N VAL A 42 10.69 -20.19 -2.02
CA VAL A 42 9.73 -20.53 -0.97
C VAL A 42 10.40 -20.25 0.38
N LYS A 43 9.72 -19.47 1.24
CA LYS A 43 10.18 -19.18 2.60
C LYS A 43 10.21 -20.48 3.40
N ASP A 44 11.26 -20.67 4.20
CA ASP A 44 11.35 -21.83 5.08
C ASP A 44 10.36 -21.72 6.26
N SER A 45 10.16 -22.79 7.03
CA SER A 45 9.18 -22.79 8.13
C SER A 45 9.45 -21.78 9.25
N THR A 46 10.66 -21.22 9.32
CA THR A 46 11.04 -20.22 10.34
C THR A 46 10.72 -18.79 9.91
N GLU A 47 10.58 -18.56 8.60
CA GLU A 47 10.26 -17.28 7.99
C GLU A 47 8.82 -17.25 7.45
N ALA A 48 8.31 -18.40 7.00
CA ALA A 48 7.05 -18.52 6.31
C ALA A 48 5.85 -18.20 7.22
N ASN A 49 4.94 -17.41 6.68
CA ASN A 49 3.61 -17.26 7.21
C ASN A 49 2.80 -18.52 6.88
N LEU A 50 2.59 -19.35 7.91
CA LEU A 50 1.88 -20.64 7.86
C LEU A 50 0.45 -20.60 7.31
N ARG A 51 -0.10 -19.41 7.04
CA ARG A 51 -1.44 -19.24 6.46
C ARG A 51 -1.45 -19.36 4.94
N PHE A 52 -0.34 -19.08 4.28
CA PHE A 52 -0.24 -19.28 2.85
C PHE A 52 0.10 -20.74 2.55
N SER A 53 -0.52 -21.30 1.52
CA SER A 53 -0.19 -22.66 1.05
C SER A 53 1.25 -22.75 0.56
N VAL A 54 1.75 -21.66 -0.03
CA VAL A 54 3.15 -21.43 -0.39
C VAL A 54 3.42 -19.95 -0.12
N ASP A 55 4.35 -19.67 0.78
CA ASP A 55 4.84 -18.31 1.06
C ASP A 55 6.18 -18.11 0.37
N VAL A 56 6.35 -17.00 -0.35
CA VAL A 56 7.52 -16.79 -1.21
C VAL A 56 8.16 -15.44 -0.95
N LYS A 57 9.47 -15.37 -1.19
CA LYS A 57 10.24 -14.13 -1.32
C LYS A 57 11.01 -14.13 -2.63
N THR A 58 11.38 -12.95 -3.09
CA THR A 58 12.23 -12.79 -4.27
C THR A 58 13.56 -12.13 -3.91
N LEU A 59 14.53 -12.19 -4.82
CA LEU A 59 15.77 -11.43 -4.66
C LEU A 59 15.50 -9.92 -4.55
N ALA A 60 14.44 -9.42 -5.19
CA ALA A 60 14.04 -8.03 -5.10
C ALA A 60 13.66 -7.64 -3.66
N ASP A 61 12.92 -8.50 -2.96
CA ASP A 61 12.51 -8.24 -1.57
C ASP A 61 13.74 -8.02 -0.66
N VAL A 62 14.70 -8.94 -0.75
CA VAL A 62 15.93 -8.90 0.06
C VAL A 62 16.80 -7.69 -0.31
N LEU A 63 17.05 -7.46 -1.61
CA LEU A 63 17.90 -6.36 -2.06
C LEU A 63 17.30 -4.99 -1.74
N ILE A 64 16.01 -4.78 -2.01
CA ILE A 64 15.34 -3.52 -1.76
C ILE A 64 15.39 -3.18 -0.27
N GLN A 65 15.13 -4.16 0.59
CA GLN A 65 15.17 -3.93 2.02
C GLN A 65 16.57 -3.51 2.50
N GLU A 66 17.61 -4.19 2.04
CA GLU A 66 18.99 -3.85 2.42
C GLU A 66 19.47 -2.53 1.78
N VAL A 67 19.01 -2.19 0.57
CA VAL A 67 19.26 -0.88 -0.05
C VAL A 67 18.64 0.24 0.76
N VAL A 68 17.38 0.13 1.15
CA VAL A 68 16.71 1.17 1.96
C VAL A 68 17.39 1.32 3.32
N LYS A 69 17.77 0.21 3.97
CA LYS A 69 18.55 0.24 5.23
C LYS A 69 19.88 0.97 5.05
N TYR A 70 20.63 0.64 4.00
CA TYR A 70 21.92 1.24 3.70
C TYR A 70 21.79 2.76 3.48
N GLU A 71 20.85 3.18 2.65
CA GLU A 71 20.63 4.59 2.33
C GLU A 71 20.22 5.42 3.56
N LEU A 72 19.29 4.90 4.37
CA LEU A 72 18.90 5.58 5.60
C LEU A 72 20.06 5.68 6.59
N ASN A 73 20.90 4.65 6.68
CA ASN A 73 22.09 4.65 7.54
C ASN A 73 23.17 5.64 7.07
N LEU A 74 23.32 5.85 5.76
CA LEU A 74 24.22 6.89 5.23
C LEU A 74 23.75 8.31 5.59
N LEU A 75 22.45 8.55 5.54
CA LEU A 75 21.86 9.84 5.86
C LEU A 75 21.88 10.12 7.36
N PHE A 76 21.62 9.07 8.14
CA PHE A 76 21.48 9.13 9.58
C PHE A 76 22.25 7.96 10.19
N PRO A 77 23.51 8.17 10.59
CA PRO A 77 24.29 7.15 11.29
C PRO A 77 23.51 6.61 12.49
N ASP A 78 23.61 5.30 12.74
CA ASP A 78 22.88 4.56 13.78
C ASP A 78 21.37 4.38 13.53
N SER A 79 20.87 4.73 12.34
CA SER A 79 19.46 4.48 11.97
C SER A 79 19.19 3.06 11.46
N SER A 80 20.22 2.26 11.17
CA SER A 80 20.05 0.87 10.72
C SER A 80 19.25 0.01 11.70
N ASP A 81 19.45 0.18 13.01
CA ASP A 81 18.64 -0.46 14.06
C ASP A 81 17.22 0.14 14.20
N SER A 82 16.88 1.10 13.35
CA SER A 82 15.56 1.75 13.26
C SER A 82 14.79 1.43 12.00
N VAL A 83 15.34 0.59 11.11
CA VAL A 83 14.66 0.14 9.90
C VAL A 83 14.28 -1.34 10.04
N PHE A 84 12.99 -1.58 10.13
CA PHE A 84 12.38 -2.90 10.29
C PHE A 84 11.62 -3.27 9.02
N GLY A 85 11.50 -4.55 8.71
CA GLY A 85 10.74 -4.97 7.55
C GLY A 85 10.42 -6.45 7.54
N GLU A 86 9.77 -6.88 6.46
CA GLU A 86 9.28 -8.25 6.27
C GLU A 86 10.41 -9.27 6.18
N GLU A 87 11.47 -8.96 5.42
CA GLU A 87 12.45 -9.95 5.02
C GLU A 87 13.66 -10.01 5.95
N ASN A 88 14.38 -11.13 5.90
CA ASN A 88 15.76 -11.14 6.34
C ASN A 88 16.72 -10.86 5.18
N ASN A 89 18.00 -10.78 5.51
CA ASN A 89 19.05 -10.46 4.55
C ASN A 89 19.71 -11.71 3.93
N ARG A 90 19.04 -12.87 3.94
CA ARG A 90 19.59 -14.14 3.44
C ARG A 90 18.87 -14.60 2.19
N PHE A 91 19.64 -15.07 1.21
CA PHE A 91 19.12 -15.60 -0.04
C PHE A 91 19.92 -16.84 -0.46
N SER A 92 19.24 -17.89 -0.92
CA SER A 92 19.91 -19.12 -1.38
C SER A 92 20.31 -19.04 -2.85
N CYS A 93 21.46 -19.58 -3.21
CA CYS A 93 21.87 -19.75 -4.60
C CYS A 93 21.37 -21.11 -5.13
N ASN A 94 21.35 -21.29 -6.45
CA ASN A 94 21.03 -22.57 -7.09
C ASN A 94 21.99 -23.71 -6.71
N SER A 95 23.21 -23.37 -6.29
CA SER A 95 24.19 -24.31 -5.72
C SER A 95 23.81 -24.86 -4.34
N GLY A 96 22.76 -24.33 -3.71
CA GLY A 96 22.34 -24.67 -2.34
C GLY A 96 23.08 -23.86 -1.25
N LYS A 97 24.07 -23.04 -1.61
CA LYS A 97 24.74 -22.11 -0.69
C LYS A 97 23.79 -20.95 -0.35
N THR A 98 23.60 -20.64 0.93
CA THR A 98 22.91 -19.41 1.34
C THR A 98 23.91 -18.29 1.56
N ILE A 99 23.69 -17.16 0.89
CA ILE A 99 24.48 -15.94 1.08
C ILE A 99 23.74 -14.97 2.01
N THR A 100 24.51 -14.11 2.66
CA THR A 100 23.99 -12.96 3.42
C THR A 100 24.29 -11.70 2.63
N ILE A 101 23.26 -10.98 2.22
CA ILE A 101 23.36 -9.75 1.46
C ILE A 101 23.41 -8.60 2.46
N GLN A 102 24.55 -7.92 2.55
CA GLN A 102 24.69 -6.70 3.34
C GLN A 102 25.47 -5.68 2.51
N LEU A 103 24.88 -4.51 2.27
CA LEU A 103 25.52 -3.50 1.44
C LEU A 103 26.74 -2.92 2.15
N SER A 104 27.89 -3.02 1.49
CA SER A 104 29.18 -2.49 1.97
C SER A 104 29.90 -1.71 0.87
N SER A 105 30.12 -2.34 -0.28
CA SER A 105 30.59 -1.71 -1.50
C SER A 105 29.93 -2.33 -2.74
N LYS A 106 30.00 -1.61 -3.85
CA LYS A 106 29.48 -2.06 -5.14
C LYS A 106 30.16 -3.35 -5.61
N GLU A 107 31.48 -3.42 -5.47
CA GLU A 107 32.28 -4.57 -5.90
C GLU A 107 31.90 -5.81 -5.08
N ASN A 108 31.77 -5.67 -3.76
CA ASN A 108 31.38 -6.77 -2.89
C ASN A 108 29.96 -7.28 -3.19
N LEU A 109 29.00 -6.37 -3.40
CA LEU A 109 27.64 -6.78 -3.77
C LEU A 109 27.62 -7.48 -5.14
N ALA A 110 28.39 -7.00 -6.12
CA ALA A 110 28.50 -7.65 -7.42
C ALA A 110 29.04 -9.09 -7.29
N GLU A 111 30.09 -9.29 -6.48
CA GLU A 111 30.64 -10.62 -6.21
C GLU A 111 29.61 -11.58 -5.58
N LEU A 112 28.84 -11.10 -4.61
CA LEU A 112 27.76 -11.88 -3.99
C LEU A 112 26.65 -12.22 -5.01
N LEU A 113 26.28 -11.27 -5.86
CA LEU A 113 25.22 -11.44 -6.86
C LEU A 113 25.62 -12.40 -7.99
N ILE A 114 26.90 -12.48 -8.38
CA ILE A 114 27.38 -13.46 -9.37
C ILE A 114 27.01 -14.89 -8.93
N GLU A 115 27.15 -15.20 -7.64
CA GLU A 115 26.80 -16.52 -7.11
C GLU A 115 25.29 -16.80 -7.13
N VAL A 116 24.45 -15.77 -6.91
CA VAL A 116 22.99 -15.89 -6.93
C VAL A 116 22.45 -16.01 -8.35
N LEU A 117 23.09 -15.34 -9.30
CA LEU A 117 22.63 -15.18 -10.68
C LEU A 117 23.29 -16.18 -11.64
N ASP A 118 23.66 -17.37 -11.17
CA ASP A 118 24.29 -18.44 -11.97
C ASP A 118 25.51 -17.98 -12.80
N ASN A 119 26.33 -17.10 -12.23
CA ASN A 119 27.49 -16.47 -12.87
C ASN A 119 27.16 -15.47 -14.00
N ASP A 120 25.96 -14.90 -14.04
CA ASP A 120 25.65 -13.75 -14.88
C ASP A 120 26.34 -12.48 -14.36
N LEU A 121 27.59 -12.32 -14.76
CA LEU A 121 28.43 -11.18 -14.39
C LEU A 121 27.83 -9.84 -14.84
N ASN A 122 27.18 -9.81 -16.00
CA ASN A 122 26.64 -8.56 -16.55
C ASN A 122 25.47 -8.08 -15.69
N PHE A 123 24.53 -8.98 -15.40
CA PHE A 123 23.36 -8.63 -14.61
C PHE A 123 23.71 -8.38 -13.15
N ALA A 124 24.67 -9.12 -12.57
CA ALA A 124 25.20 -8.85 -11.23
C ALA A 124 25.79 -7.44 -11.12
N ASN A 125 26.58 -7.01 -12.11
CA ASN A 125 27.14 -5.66 -12.15
C ASN A 125 26.06 -4.59 -12.34
N GLU A 126 25.08 -4.83 -13.21
CA GLU A 126 23.97 -3.89 -13.43
C GLU A 126 23.13 -3.69 -12.15
N LEU A 127 22.79 -4.79 -11.47
CA LEU A 127 22.07 -4.74 -10.19
C LEU A 127 22.89 -4.04 -9.10
N SER A 128 24.18 -4.34 -9.00
CA SER A 128 25.03 -3.69 -8.02
C SER A 128 25.17 -2.18 -8.31
N GLU A 129 25.33 -1.80 -9.58
CA GLU A 129 25.42 -0.40 -9.98
C GLU A 129 24.17 0.39 -9.57
N ILE A 130 22.96 -0.11 -9.89
CA ILE A 130 21.72 0.58 -9.48
C ILE A 130 21.56 0.61 -7.96
N CYS A 131 21.99 -0.43 -7.23
CA CYS A 131 21.94 -0.48 -5.76
C CYS A 131 22.86 0.55 -5.09
N PHE A 132 23.97 0.94 -5.72
CA PHE A 132 24.91 1.95 -5.21
C PHE A 132 24.80 3.31 -5.91
N GLN A 133 23.91 3.46 -6.88
CA GLN A 133 23.67 4.73 -7.56
C GLN A 133 23.16 5.79 -6.54
N PRO A 134 23.73 7.02 -6.51
CA PRO A 134 23.33 8.03 -5.52
C PRO A 134 21.85 8.37 -5.58
N LEU A 135 21.19 8.54 -4.43
CA LEU A 135 19.74 8.82 -4.34
C LEU A 135 19.32 10.03 -5.18
N GLU A 136 20.14 11.07 -5.27
CA GLU A 136 19.81 12.29 -6.02
C GLU A 136 19.58 12.03 -7.50
N THR A 137 20.18 10.99 -8.06
CA THR A 137 19.99 10.63 -9.47
C THR A 137 18.56 10.18 -9.77
N PHE A 138 17.82 9.69 -8.77
CA PHE A 138 16.42 9.29 -8.92
C PHE A 138 15.46 10.50 -8.92
N GLN A 139 15.92 11.71 -8.61
CA GLN A 139 15.09 12.92 -8.65
C GLN A 139 14.59 13.25 -10.06
N VAL A 140 15.35 12.86 -11.09
CA VAL A 140 14.98 13.13 -12.50
C VAL A 140 14.03 12.07 -13.07
N HIS A 141 13.82 10.94 -12.37
CA HIS A 141 12.86 9.93 -12.77
C HIS A 141 11.46 10.53 -12.81
N LEU A 142 10.67 10.15 -13.81
CA LEU A 142 9.37 10.77 -14.06
C LEU A 142 8.43 10.75 -12.82
N PRO A 143 8.27 9.65 -12.08
CA PRO A 143 7.38 9.61 -10.92
C PRO A 143 7.79 10.63 -9.84
N VAL A 144 9.10 10.77 -9.59
CA VAL A 144 9.62 11.73 -8.61
C VAL A 144 9.57 13.14 -9.16
N ARG A 145 10.02 13.38 -10.39
CA ARG A 145 10.07 14.70 -11.02
C ARG A 145 8.71 15.39 -11.01
N THR A 146 7.63 14.64 -11.25
CA THR A 146 6.27 15.18 -11.24
C THR A 146 5.84 15.71 -9.87
N ILE A 147 6.29 15.08 -8.78
CA ILE A 147 5.97 15.50 -7.41
C ILE A 147 7.04 16.43 -6.80
N TRP A 148 8.26 16.43 -7.32
CA TRP A 148 9.42 17.09 -6.69
C TRP A 148 9.25 18.61 -6.56
N ASN A 149 8.76 19.27 -7.61
CA ASN A 149 8.50 20.71 -7.58
C ASN A 149 7.43 21.07 -6.55
N HIS A 150 6.36 20.26 -6.47
CA HIS A 150 5.33 20.43 -5.45
C HIS A 150 5.91 20.22 -4.05
N LEU A 151 6.69 19.16 -3.86
CA LEU A 151 7.34 18.82 -2.60
C LEU A 151 8.21 19.96 -2.09
N ILE A 152 9.10 20.52 -2.92
CA ILE A 152 9.95 21.66 -2.54
C ILE A 152 9.11 22.84 -2.04
N ASN A 153 8.09 23.23 -2.79
CA ASN A 153 7.23 24.35 -2.41
C ASN A 153 6.51 24.12 -1.06
N SER A 154 6.15 22.88 -0.78
CA SER A 154 5.54 22.50 0.50
C SER A 154 6.49 22.48 1.66
N CYS A 155 7.68 21.92 1.44
CA CYS A 155 8.69 21.79 2.46
C CYS A 155 9.14 23.16 2.97
N ASN A 156 9.24 24.15 2.08
CA ASN A 156 9.51 25.53 2.48
C ASN A 156 8.46 26.12 3.45
N SER A 157 7.25 25.55 3.47
CA SER A 157 6.21 25.94 4.43
C SER A 157 6.26 25.14 5.74
N LEU A 158 6.87 23.96 5.72
CA LEU A 158 7.06 23.06 6.86
C LEU A 158 8.21 23.50 7.78
N ASP A 159 9.14 24.33 7.28
CA ASP A 159 10.32 24.83 7.99
C ASP A 159 10.03 25.52 9.35
N LYS A 160 8.79 25.93 9.62
CA LYS A 160 8.41 26.57 10.90
C LYS A 160 7.79 25.62 11.94
N LEU A 161 7.40 24.40 11.57
CA LEU A 161 6.58 23.50 12.41
C LEU A 161 7.39 22.36 13.05
N THR A 162 8.50 21.92 12.45
CA THR A 162 9.12 20.63 12.76
C THR A 162 10.37 20.68 13.66
N ASP A 163 10.93 21.86 13.92
CA ASP A 163 12.29 22.00 14.48
C ASP A 163 12.44 21.64 15.97
N THR A 164 11.36 21.68 16.77
CA THR A 164 11.46 21.41 18.22
C THR A 164 11.08 19.99 18.63
N LYS A 165 10.15 19.34 17.90
CA LYS A 165 9.64 18.00 18.25
C LYS A 165 10.46 16.86 17.64
N TYR A 166 11.08 17.10 16.49
CA TYR A 166 11.61 16.03 15.62
C TYR A 166 13.07 16.29 15.24
N TYR A 167 13.94 16.40 16.23
CA TYR A 167 15.37 16.71 16.03
C TYR A 167 16.30 15.48 16.13
N ASN A 168 15.80 14.34 16.63
CA ASN A 168 16.59 13.14 16.86
C ASN A 168 16.03 11.94 16.07
N VAL A 169 16.85 11.30 15.26
CA VAL A 169 16.47 10.16 14.42
C VAL A 169 16.04 8.95 15.26
N GLN A 170 16.59 8.80 16.47
CA GLN A 170 16.25 7.72 17.39
C GLN A 170 14.81 7.78 17.91
N THR A 171 14.09 8.89 17.73
CA THR A 171 12.67 8.98 18.10
C THR A 171 11.77 8.29 17.08
N PHE A 172 12.32 7.85 15.95
CA PHE A 172 11.57 7.26 14.85
C PHE A 172 11.99 5.82 14.58
N GLY A 173 11.05 5.06 14.02
CA GLY A 173 11.31 3.80 13.34
C GLY A 173 10.75 3.86 11.93
N VAL A 174 11.25 3.02 11.05
CA VAL A 174 10.77 2.84 9.69
C VAL A 174 10.35 1.39 9.52
N TRP A 175 9.13 1.17 9.03
CA TRP A 175 8.68 -0.11 8.51
C TRP A 175 8.77 -0.11 6.99
N ILE A 176 9.32 -1.19 6.43
CA ILE A 176 9.36 -1.44 5.00
C ILE A 176 8.71 -2.78 4.64
N ASP A 177 7.80 -2.72 3.67
CA ASP A 177 7.42 -3.85 2.85
C ASP A 177 8.09 -3.65 1.47
N PRO A 178 9.12 -4.43 1.14
CA PRO A 178 9.92 -4.19 -0.05
C PRO A 178 9.16 -4.51 -1.34
N ILE A 179 8.26 -5.50 -1.35
CA ILE A 179 7.35 -5.85 -2.46
C ILE A 179 6.05 -6.42 -1.87
N ASP A 180 5.07 -5.57 -1.57
CA ASP A 180 3.71 -5.99 -1.22
C ASP A 180 3.08 -6.67 -2.44
N SER A 181 2.35 -7.77 -2.19
CA SER A 181 1.88 -8.68 -3.23
C SER A 181 3.02 -9.43 -3.93
N THR A 182 4.00 -9.94 -3.16
CA THR A 182 5.10 -10.78 -3.67
C THR A 182 4.61 -11.93 -4.56
N ALA A 183 3.45 -12.51 -4.23
CA ALA A 183 2.83 -13.56 -5.04
C ALA A 183 2.43 -13.10 -6.46
N ASP A 184 2.01 -11.85 -6.65
CA ASP A 184 1.77 -11.30 -7.99
C ASP A 184 3.09 -10.91 -8.66
N TYR A 185 4.04 -10.36 -7.91
CA TYR A 185 5.36 -10.05 -8.42
C TYR A 185 6.10 -11.30 -8.91
N ALA A 186 5.97 -12.43 -8.22
CA ALA A 186 6.64 -13.70 -8.53
C ALA A 186 6.10 -14.42 -9.79
N GLN A 187 4.96 -13.98 -10.35
CA GLN A 187 4.38 -14.64 -11.53
C GLN A 187 5.24 -14.43 -12.78
N GLY A 188 5.50 -15.50 -13.53
CA GLY A 188 6.36 -15.46 -14.72
C GLY A 188 5.72 -14.90 -16.00
N GLN A 189 4.42 -14.56 -15.96
CA GLN A 189 3.69 -14.01 -17.11
C GLN A 189 3.33 -12.55 -16.85
N LEU A 190 3.42 -11.74 -17.90
CA LEU A 190 2.97 -10.35 -17.91
C LEU A 190 1.44 -10.29 -17.83
N ASP A 191 0.92 -9.27 -17.15
CA ASP A 191 -0.50 -9.04 -16.95
C ASP A 191 -1.30 -9.28 -18.23
N LYS A 192 -2.23 -10.23 -18.19
CA LYS A 192 -3.22 -10.45 -19.26
C LYS A 192 -4.37 -9.46 -19.18
N PHE A 193 -4.17 -8.25 -18.68
CA PHE A 193 -5.24 -7.25 -18.68
C PHE A 193 -5.26 -6.56 -20.05
N PRO A 194 -6.29 -6.75 -20.90
CA PRO A 194 -6.43 -5.92 -22.08
C PRO A 194 -6.75 -4.50 -21.62
N LEU A 195 -5.84 -3.56 -21.93
CA LEU A 195 -6.01 -2.12 -21.70
C LEU A 195 -7.02 -1.49 -22.66
N SER A 196 -7.64 -2.28 -23.53
CA SER A 196 -8.67 -1.83 -24.47
C SER A 196 -10.06 -2.02 -23.85
N PRO A 197 -10.95 -1.01 -23.87
CA PRO A 197 -12.35 -1.24 -23.59
C PRO A 197 -12.87 -2.30 -24.57
N PRO A 198 -13.76 -3.23 -24.17
CA PRO A 198 -14.32 -4.19 -25.10
C PRO A 198 -15.04 -3.41 -26.19
N SER A 199 -14.44 -3.40 -27.39
CA SER A 199 -15.13 -2.99 -28.60
C SER A 199 -16.32 -3.93 -28.75
N THR A 200 -17.46 -3.38 -29.14
CA THR A 200 -18.79 -4.01 -29.21
C THR A 200 -18.91 -5.14 -30.25
N SER A 201 -17.84 -5.86 -30.55
CA SER A 201 -17.85 -6.97 -31.49
C SER A 201 -17.02 -8.13 -30.97
N THR A 202 -17.72 -9.08 -30.32
CA THR A 202 -17.42 -10.52 -30.32
C THR A 202 -15.94 -10.90 -30.29
N SER A 203 -15.23 -10.59 -29.19
CA SER A 203 -14.04 -11.35 -28.84
C SER A 203 -14.46 -12.60 -28.06
N ILE A 204 -14.02 -13.76 -28.51
CA ILE A 204 -14.26 -15.03 -27.83
C ILE A 204 -13.38 -15.03 -26.58
N LEU A 205 -13.97 -14.69 -25.43
CA LEU A 205 -13.33 -14.81 -24.12
C LEU A 205 -12.94 -16.29 -23.90
N SER A 206 -11.72 -16.54 -23.44
CA SER A 206 -11.24 -17.91 -23.13
C SER A 206 -10.57 -17.96 -21.76
N GLY A 207 -10.71 -19.09 -21.06
CA GLY A 207 -10.12 -19.30 -19.73
C GLY A 207 -10.83 -18.58 -18.59
N THR A 208 -10.06 -18.15 -17.58
CA THR A 208 -10.53 -17.52 -16.33
C THR A 208 -11.39 -16.27 -16.56
N GLU A 209 -11.21 -15.55 -17.67
CA GLU A 209 -12.04 -14.40 -18.05
C GLU A 209 -13.47 -14.80 -18.41
N ALA A 210 -13.64 -15.91 -19.14
CA ALA A 210 -14.96 -16.45 -19.46
C ALA A 210 -15.63 -17.03 -18.20
N GLU A 211 -14.87 -17.62 -17.28
CA GLU A 211 -15.38 -18.08 -15.99
C GLU A 211 -15.79 -16.89 -15.09
N ASN A 212 -15.00 -15.82 -15.05
CA ASN A 212 -15.33 -14.58 -14.35
C ASN A 212 -16.61 -13.96 -14.93
N VAL A 213 -16.72 -13.83 -16.26
CA VAL A 213 -17.92 -13.29 -16.92
C VAL A 213 -19.15 -14.19 -16.73
N ASN A 214 -18.99 -15.52 -16.74
CA ASN A 214 -20.08 -16.45 -16.49
C ASN A 214 -20.52 -16.49 -15.02
N GLN A 215 -19.59 -16.33 -14.06
CA GLN A 215 -19.94 -16.13 -12.66
C GLN A 215 -20.65 -14.79 -12.46
N ILE A 216 -20.16 -13.73 -13.10
CA ILE A 216 -20.78 -12.39 -13.13
C ILE A 216 -22.23 -12.49 -13.67
N ASN A 217 -22.45 -13.19 -14.78
CA ASN A 217 -23.77 -13.35 -15.38
C ASN A 217 -24.76 -14.18 -14.52
N ARG A 218 -24.29 -15.21 -13.81
CA ARG A 218 -25.13 -15.95 -12.85
C ARG A 218 -25.41 -15.16 -11.56
N PHE A 219 -24.51 -14.27 -11.17
CA PHE A 219 -24.71 -13.40 -10.00
C PHE A 219 -25.77 -12.32 -10.24
N PHE A 220 -25.93 -11.87 -11.49
CA PHE A 220 -26.95 -10.87 -11.89
C PHE A 220 -28.40 -11.38 -11.79
N GLU A 221 -28.63 -12.63 -11.41
CA GLU A 221 -29.97 -13.14 -11.08
C GLU A 221 -30.43 -12.75 -9.66
N ASN A 222 -29.55 -12.20 -8.80
CA ASN A 222 -29.90 -11.63 -7.47
C ASN A 222 -28.96 -10.47 -7.07
N PRO A 223 -29.35 -9.19 -7.24
CA PRO A 223 -28.44 -8.06 -7.09
C PRO A 223 -28.41 -7.52 -5.65
N THR A 224 -27.38 -7.88 -4.87
CA THR A 224 -27.00 -7.13 -3.65
C THR A 224 -25.49 -6.91 -3.49
N SER A 225 -24.64 -7.59 -4.28
CA SER A 225 -23.17 -7.47 -4.16
C SER A 225 -22.41 -7.78 -5.46
N LEU A 226 -21.72 -6.81 -6.06
CA LEU A 226 -20.88 -7.04 -7.25
C LEU A 226 -19.43 -7.40 -6.86
N ILE A 227 -18.80 -8.35 -7.56
CA ILE A 227 -17.42 -8.83 -7.30
C ILE A 227 -16.51 -8.48 -8.48
N ARG A 228 -15.28 -8.05 -8.19
CA ARG A 228 -14.19 -8.02 -9.17
C ARG A 228 -12.90 -8.55 -8.54
N PHE A 229 -12.25 -9.48 -9.26
CA PHE A 229 -10.97 -10.06 -8.90
C PHE A 229 -9.85 -9.37 -9.68
N CYS A 230 -8.96 -8.69 -8.98
CA CYS A 230 -7.69 -8.23 -9.53
C CYS A 230 -6.58 -9.07 -8.90
N HIS A 231 -6.34 -10.26 -9.44
CA HIS A 231 -5.27 -11.17 -9.00
C HIS A 231 -4.29 -11.42 -10.13
N GLY A 232 -3.02 -11.64 -9.80
CA GLY A 232 -1.98 -11.93 -10.79
C GLY A 232 -1.69 -10.76 -11.72
N SER A 233 -1.72 -9.55 -11.16
CA SER A 233 -1.38 -8.34 -11.90
C SER A 233 -0.29 -7.56 -11.17
N LEU A 234 0.71 -7.13 -11.92
CA LEU A 234 1.78 -6.25 -11.45
C LEU A 234 1.26 -4.90 -10.95
N ILE A 235 0.05 -4.49 -11.35
CA ILE A 235 -0.59 -3.29 -10.79
C ILE A 235 -0.85 -3.45 -9.29
N ASN A 236 -1.03 -4.66 -8.76
CA ASN A 236 -1.23 -4.86 -7.33
C ASN A 236 0.07 -4.74 -6.52
N VAL A 237 1.23 -4.74 -7.20
CA VAL A 237 2.53 -4.69 -6.54
C VAL A 237 2.80 -3.28 -6.04
N THR A 238 3.11 -3.16 -4.76
CA THR A 238 3.48 -1.87 -4.15
C THR A 238 4.72 -2.01 -3.27
N ILE A 239 5.43 -0.90 -3.08
CA ILE A 239 6.55 -0.76 -2.14
C ILE A 239 6.08 0.19 -1.06
N LEU A 240 6.13 -0.24 0.19
CA LEU A 240 5.55 0.50 1.31
C LEU A 240 6.64 0.93 2.26
N LEU A 241 6.74 2.24 2.50
CA LEU A 241 7.65 2.80 3.50
C LEU A 241 6.82 3.62 4.49
N GLY A 242 6.92 3.30 5.77
CA GLY A 242 6.23 4.01 6.84
C GLY A 242 7.17 4.41 7.96
N LEU A 243 7.35 5.70 8.19
CA LEU A 243 8.06 6.23 9.35
C LEU A 243 7.06 6.51 10.47
N PHE A 244 7.33 6.02 11.67
CA PHE A 244 6.47 6.18 12.85
C PHE A 244 7.23 6.74 14.04
N ASP A 245 6.50 7.39 14.95
CA ASP A 245 6.98 7.85 16.24
C ASP A 245 7.10 6.67 17.22
N ARG A 246 8.28 6.42 17.78
CA ARG A 246 8.48 5.30 18.72
C ARG A 246 7.74 5.46 20.04
N PHE A 247 7.49 6.69 20.49
CA PHE A 247 6.81 6.97 21.75
C PHE A 247 5.30 6.80 21.61
N THR A 248 4.70 7.42 20.59
CA THR A 248 3.25 7.35 20.39
C THR A 248 2.80 6.09 19.64
N GLY A 249 3.69 5.53 18.83
CA GLY A 249 3.42 4.44 17.89
C GLY A 249 2.65 4.88 16.65
N LEU A 250 2.41 6.18 16.43
CA LEU A 250 1.63 6.68 15.30
C LEU A 250 2.52 6.95 14.07
N PRO A 251 1.99 6.76 12.84
CA PRO A 251 2.73 7.03 11.63
C PRO A 251 2.85 8.55 11.37
N ILE A 252 4.05 8.98 10.97
CA ILE A 252 4.42 10.38 10.69
C ILE A 252 4.63 10.60 9.19
N ILE A 253 5.32 9.70 8.52
CA ILE A 253 5.57 9.77 7.08
C ILE A 253 5.17 8.45 6.44
N GLY A 254 4.45 8.51 5.32
CA GLY A 254 4.15 7.33 4.54
C GLY A 254 4.47 7.55 3.07
N VAL A 255 5.01 6.53 2.42
CA VAL A 255 5.22 6.47 0.98
C VAL A 255 4.69 5.13 0.47
N VAL A 256 3.89 5.18 -0.59
CA VAL A 256 3.43 4.02 -1.36
C VAL A 256 3.90 4.23 -2.79
N ASN A 257 4.85 3.42 -3.25
CA ASN A 257 5.28 3.42 -4.64
C ASN A 257 4.65 2.21 -5.34
N GLN A 258 3.97 2.44 -6.46
CA GLN A 258 3.48 1.38 -7.33
C GLN A 258 4.45 1.28 -8.52
N PRO A 259 5.37 0.29 -8.54
CA PRO A 259 6.47 0.28 -9.49
C PRO A 259 6.03 0.08 -10.93
N PHE A 260 4.90 -0.62 -11.13
CA PHE A 260 4.34 -0.99 -12.42
C PHE A 260 3.00 -0.28 -12.62
N TYR A 261 3.02 0.81 -13.39
CA TYR A 261 1.82 1.57 -13.68
C TYR A 261 1.94 2.32 -15.02
N LEU A 262 0.96 2.17 -15.90
CA LEU A 262 0.92 2.85 -17.19
C LEU A 262 0.29 4.23 -17.07
N ASN A 263 0.95 5.24 -17.61
CA ASN A 263 0.38 6.57 -17.75
C ASN A 263 -0.27 6.70 -19.13
N ASN A 264 -1.60 6.74 -19.21
CA ASN A 264 -2.37 7.02 -20.42
C ASN A 264 -2.26 8.50 -20.87
N ASN A 265 -1.08 9.11 -20.79
CA ASN A 265 -0.90 10.41 -21.41
C ASN A 265 -0.94 10.24 -22.93
N SER A 266 -1.96 10.83 -23.54
CA SER A 266 -2.32 10.86 -24.96
C SER A 266 -1.24 11.37 -25.93
N ASP A 267 -0.03 11.66 -25.45
CA ASP A 267 1.08 12.14 -26.28
C ASP A 267 1.74 11.03 -27.12
N TYR A 268 1.35 9.76 -26.91
CA TYR A 268 1.91 8.60 -27.63
C TYR A 268 1.00 7.98 -28.70
N ALA A 269 -0.13 8.62 -29.03
CA ALA A 269 -1.08 8.13 -30.04
C ALA A 269 -0.54 8.06 -31.49
N ASN A 270 0.75 8.39 -31.71
CA ASN A 270 1.39 8.37 -33.04
C ASN A 270 2.39 7.22 -33.26
N ILE A 271 2.49 6.23 -32.36
CA ILE A 271 3.37 5.07 -32.57
C ILE A 271 2.57 3.91 -33.14
N THR A 272 2.72 3.71 -34.45
CA THR A 272 2.08 2.65 -35.26
C THR A 272 2.62 1.24 -34.98
N ASP A 273 1.69 0.28 -34.93
CA ASP A 273 1.78 -1.14 -35.33
C ASP A 273 2.73 -2.15 -34.64
N ASN A 274 3.32 -1.85 -33.48
CA ASN A 274 3.95 -2.88 -32.61
C ASN A 274 3.46 -2.76 -31.15
N LEU A 275 2.15 -2.95 -30.93
CA LEU A 275 1.47 -2.56 -29.69
C LEU A 275 1.87 -3.41 -28.45
N LEU A 276 2.00 -4.73 -28.56
CA LEU A 276 2.19 -5.60 -27.39
C LEU A 276 3.59 -5.46 -26.76
N ASP A 277 4.65 -5.52 -27.58
CA ASP A 277 6.03 -5.39 -27.10
C ASP A 277 6.34 -3.98 -26.58
N ASN A 278 5.66 -2.96 -27.10
CA ASN A 278 5.81 -1.58 -26.63
C ASN A 278 5.06 -1.34 -25.31
N GLU A 279 3.83 -1.85 -25.14
CA GLU A 279 3.06 -1.71 -23.89
C GLU A 279 3.73 -2.42 -22.70
N ILE A 280 4.32 -3.60 -22.93
CA ILE A 280 5.12 -4.34 -21.95
C ILE A 280 6.36 -3.53 -21.55
N ASN A 281 7.08 -2.97 -22.53
CA ASN A 281 8.23 -2.10 -22.26
C ASN A 281 7.83 -0.81 -21.51
N LEU A 282 6.63 -0.27 -21.75
CA LEU A 282 6.10 0.90 -21.04
C LEU A 282 5.75 0.56 -19.57
N LEU A 283 5.13 -0.59 -19.29
CA LEU A 283 4.86 -1.07 -17.91
C LEU A 283 6.13 -1.17 -17.06
N HIS A 284 7.24 -1.57 -17.69
CA HIS A 284 8.53 -1.72 -17.03
C HIS A 284 9.35 -0.42 -16.93
N ASN A 285 8.82 0.72 -17.40
CA ASN A 285 9.51 2.00 -17.39
C ASN A 285 8.77 3.07 -16.58
N TYR A 286 7.53 2.80 -16.14
CA TYR A 286 6.70 3.77 -15.44
C TYR A 286 6.05 3.19 -14.19
N GLY A 287 6.01 4.03 -13.16
CA GLY A 287 5.35 3.78 -11.89
C GLY A 287 4.73 5.08 -11.38
N ARG A 288 4.18 5.06 -10.17
CA ARG A 288 3.66 6.26 -9.51
C ARG A 288 3.89 6.21 -8.00
N ILE A 289 4.02 7.38 -7.39
CA ILE A 289 4.36 7.53 -5.98
C ILE A 289 3.29 8.35 -5.28
N PHE A 290 2.84 7.85 -4.14
CA PHE A 290 1.95 8.52 -3.21
C PHE A 290 2.69 8.72 -1.90
N TRP A 291 2.46 9.85 -1.24
CA TRP A 291 3.07 10.13 0.05
C TRP A 291 2.12 10.93 0.94
N GLY A 292 2.38 10.88 2.24
CA GLY A 292 1.62 11.57 3.26
C GLY A 292 2.50 11.93 4.44
N PHE A 293 2.14 13.00 5.15
CA PHE A 293 2.93 13.55 6.24
C PHE A 293 2.01 14.06 7.36
N ASN A 294 2.09 13.46 8.55
CA ASN A 294 1.29 13.80 9.73
C ASN A 294 2.18 14.37 10.82
N VAL A 295 2.05 15.66 11.10
CA VAL A 295 2.65 16.30 12.28
C VAL A 295 1.55 16.62 13.27
N THR A 296 1.63 16.01 14.45
CA THR A 296 0.78 16.34 15.58
C THR A 296 1.43 17.46 16.39
N ASP A 297 0.90 18.67 16.29
CA ASP A 297 1.28 19.78 17.15
C ASP A 297 0.61 19.66 18.53
N SER A 298 1.43 19.32 19.53
CA SER A 298 1.23 19.42 20.98
C SER A 298 0.27 18.44 21.69
N GLU A 299 0.71 18.02 22.88
CA GLU A 299 0.00 17.20 23.88
C GLU A 299 -1.23 17.89 24.51
N THR A 300 -1.55 19.13 24.11
CA THR A 300 -2.69 19.90 24.62
C THR A 300 -3.77 20.17 23.58
N SER A 301 -3.55 19.78 22.33
CA SER A 301 -4.58 19.77 21.30
C SER A 301 -5.42 18.50 21.48
N PRO A 302 -6.76 18.57 21.67
CA PRO A 302 -7.57 17.37 21.47
C PRO A 302 -7.26 16.83 20.06
N PRO A 303 -7.33 15.50 19.83
CA PRO A 303 -7.29 14.98 18.46
C PRO A 303 -8.30 15.81 17.68
N ILE A 304 -7.92 16.31 16.49
CA ILE A 304 -8.75 17.21 15.69
C ILE A 304 -10.03 16.45 15.31
N THR A 305 -11.01 16.45 16.21
CA THR A 305 -12.37 15.89 16.06
C THR A 305 -13.41 17.01 16.12
N GLY A 306 -12.98 18.26 16.22
CA GLY A 306 -13.84 19.40 15.90
C GLY A 306 -13.97 19.51 14.39
N TYR A 307 -15.15 19.19 13.86
CA TYR A 307 -15.59 19.54 12.51
C TYR A 307 -15.36 21.03 12.26
N SER A 308 -14.20 21.37 11.73
CA SER A 308 -14.01 22.63 11.04
C SER A 308 -14.26 22.31 9.57
N ASN A 309 -15.29 22.94 8.99
CA ASN A 309 -15.48 23.10 7.54
C ASN A 309 -14.38 23.97 6.91
N ASN A 310 -13.16 23.79 7.40
CA ASN A 310 -11.91 24.33 6.93
C ASN A 310 -10.94 23.14 6.93
N CYS A 311 -11.00 22.34 5.86
CA CYS A 311 -9.82 21.66 5.33
C CYS A 311 -8.79 22.76 5.02
N SER A 312 -8.07 23.21 6.04
CA SER A 312 -7.06 24.24 5.92
C SER A 312 -5.87 23.84 6.78
N ARG A 313 -4.66 23.69 6.28
CA ARG A 313 -4.06 23.90 4.95
C ARG A 313 -2.71 23.13 5.04
N GLN A 314 -2.28 22.43 3.98
CA GLN A 314 -0.92 21.86 3.79
C GLN A 314 -0.60 20.36 4.10
N CYS A 315 -1.49 19.40 3.86
CA CYS A 315 -0.99 18.05 3.50
C CYS A 315 -1.82 17.33 2.42
N LEU A 316 -2.09 18.09 1.37
CA LEU A 316 -1.98 17.69 -0.03
C LEU A 316 -1.50 19.01 -0.65
N LEU A 317 -0.34 19.11 -1.30
CA LEU A 317 -0.16 20.26 -2.19
C LEU A 317 -1.00 20.04 -3.42
N ASN A 318 -2.30 20.24 -3.26
CA ASN A 318 -2.95 21.26 -4.02
C ASN A 318 -4.32 21.55 -3.39
N SER A 319 -4.60 22.85 -3.33
CA SER A 319 -5.87 23.45 -2.97
C SER A 319 -7.04 22.72 -3.63
N LEU A 320 -7.82 21.98 -2.82
CA LEU A 320 -9.10 21.37 -3.20
C LEU A 320 -10.15 22.38 -3.69
N ASN A 321 -9.91 23.69 -3.58
CA ASN A 321 -10.87 24.71 -3.97
C ASN A 321 -10.76 25.19 -5.43
N ASN A 322 -9.93 24.58 -6.29
CA ASN A 322 -9.83 24.95 -7.73
C ASN A 322 -9.27 23.84 -8.66
N LEU A 323 -9.74 22.59 -8.55
CA LEU A 323 -9.29 21.47 -9.40
C LEU A 323 -10.51 20.68 -9.90
N ASN A 324 -10.91 20.70 -11.17
CA ASN A 324 -10.25 19.92 -12.22
C ASN A 324 -9.22 18.95 -11.65
N THR A 325 -9.69 17.81 -11.13
CA THR A 325 -8.86 16.68 -10.72
C THR A 325 -7.75 16.46 -11.76
N PRO A 326 -6.48 16.34 -11.37
CA PRO A 326 -5.44 16.05 -12.33
C PRO A 326 -5.79 14.73 -13.03
N LYS A 327 -5.93 14.75 -14.36
CA LYS A 327 -6.36 13.58 -15.17
C LYS A 327 -5.51 12.32 -14.92
N TYR A 328 -4.34 12.47 -14.31
CA TYR A 328 -3.28 11.47 -14.11
C TYR A 328 -3.27 10.78 -12.72
N LEU A 329 -4.12 11.16 -11.76
CA LEU A 329 -4.23 10.47 -10.45
C LEU A 329 -5.21 9.30 -10.45
N ARG A 330 -6.08 9.21 -11.46
CA ARG A 330 -7.00 8.08 -11.63
C ARG A 330 -6.25 6.92 -12.26
N PHE A 331 -6.70 5.70 -11.98
CA PHE A 331 -6.37 4.56 -12.83
C PHE A 331 -6.61 4.92 -14.31
N PRO A 332 -5.83 4.38 -15.25
CA PRO A 332 -5.98 4.72 -16.65
C PRO A 332 -7.43 4.43 -17.07
N ASP A 333 -8.04 5.42 -17.72
CA ASP A 333 -9.44 5.55 -18.14
C ASP A 333 -10.39 4.38 -17.82
N ASN A 334 -11.42 4.66 -17.04
CA ASN A 334 -12.53 3.75 -16.77
C ASN A 334 -12.15 2.42 -16.09
N PHE A 335 -10.97 2.27 -15.48
CA PHE A 335 -10.65 1.03 -14.74
C PHE A 335 -11.77 0.66 -13.77
N PHE A 336 -12.31 1.61 -13.00
CA PHE A 336 -13.49 1.36 -12.16
C PHE A 336 -14.84 1.55 -12.86
N ASP A 337 -14.92 2.38 -13.91
CA ASP A 337 -16.17 2.64 -14.66
C ASP A 337 -16.55 1.49 -15.63
N VAL A 338 -15.58 0.71 -16.11
CA VAL A 338 -15.79 -0.58 -16.81
C VAL A 338 -16.17 -1.67 -15.81
N LEU A 339 -15.64 -1.61 -14.58
CA LEU A 339 -15.92 -2.59 -13.52
C LEU A 339 -17.33 -2.43 -12.93
N CYS A 340 -17.87 -1.21 -12.91
CA CYS A 340 -19.25 -0.87 -12.57
C CYS A 340 -19.89 -0.10 -13.74
N PRO A 341 -20.43 -0.79 -14.77
CA PRO A 341 -21.14 -0.07 -15.83
C PRO A 341 -22.33 0.64 -15.20
N ASP A 342 -22.39 1.97 -15.33
CA ASP A 342 -23.55 2.80 -14.97
C ASP A 342 -24.88 2.24 -15.53
N ARG A 343 -24.80 1.35 -16.51
CA ARG A 343 -25.94 0.66 -17.14
C ARG A 343 -26.56 -0.48 -16.32
N VAL A 344 -25.92 -0.99 -15.26
CA VAL A 344 -26.47 -2.11 -14.46
C VAL A 344 -27.35 -1.63 -13.30
N PHE A 345 -27.20 -0.39 -12.84
CA PHE A 345 -28.02 0.17 -11.77
C PHE A 345 -28.69 1.46 -12.24
N SER A 346 -29.85 1.31 -12.86
CA SER A 346 -30.67 2.39 -13.42
C SER A 346 -31.35 3.30 -12.38
N GLU A 347 -30.85 3.40 -11.15
CA GLU A 347 -31.49 4.18 -10.09
C GLU A 347 -30.44 4.93 -9.28
N GLY A 348 -30.66 6.23 -9.04
CA GLY A 348 -29.78 7.12 -8.26
C GLY A 348 -29.68 6.78 -6.77
N LYS A 349 -29.50 5.50 -6.43
CA LYS A 349 -29.25 4.99 -5.09
C LYS A 349 -27.75 5.09 -4.77
N PRO A 350 -27.38 5.46 -3.53
CA PRO A 350 -25.99 5.47 -3.11
C PRO A 350 -25.38 4.05 -3.19
N ILE A 351 -24.07 3.99 -3.43
CA ILE A 351 -23.29 2.76 -3.52
C ILE A 351 -22.19 2.81 -2.46
N LEU A 352 -22.05 1.75 -1.66
CA LEU A 352 -20.92 1.52 -0.76
C LEU A 352 -19.91 0.59 -1.43
N LYS A 353 -18.68 1.06 -1.62
CA LYS A 353 -17.59 0.29 -2.23
C LYS A 353 -16.63 -0.19 -1.14
N LEU A 354 -16.43 -1.49 -1.02
CA LEU A 354 -15.59 -2.11 -0.01
C LEU A 354 -14.49 -2.95 -0.65
N ALA A 355 -13.24 -2.77 -0.24
CA ALA A 355 -12.18 -3.72 -0.54
C ALA A 355 -12.17 -4.84 0.53
N CYS A 356 -11.85 -6.07 0.12
CA CYS A 356 -11.64 -7.18 1.04
C CYS A 356 -10.67 -8.24 0.50
N SER A 357 -10.19 -9.11 1.37
CA SER A 357 -9.46 -10.31 0.94
C SER A 357 -10.42 -11.32 0.28
N SER A 358 -9.91 -12.13 -0.65
CA SER A 358 -10.70 -13.16 -1.35
C SER A 358 -11.24 -14.22 -0.38
N VAL A 359 -10.46 -14.56 0.65
CA VAL A 359 -10.85 -15.55 1.67
C VAL A 359 -11.98 -15.08 2.58
N GLU A 360 -12.21 -13.77 2.70
CA GLU A 360 -13.29 -13.20 3.52
C GLU A 360 -14.54 -12.83 2.74
N PHE A 361 -14.48 -12.98 1.41
CA PHE A 361 -15.51 -12.53 0.49
C PHE A 361 -16.90 -13.08 0.85
N SER A 362 -17.04 -14.40 0.99
CA SER A 362 -18.32 -15.03 1.33
C SER A 362 -18.85 -14.60 2.69
N ARG A 363 -17.95 -14.28 3.63
CA ARG A 363 -18.35 -13.82 4.96
C ARG A 363 -18.85 -12.38 4.93
N LEU A 364 -18.14 -11.51 4.24
CA LEU A 364 -18.49 -10.09 4.16
C LEU A 364 -19.72 -9.85 3.29
N THR A 365 -19.87 -10.56 2.17
CA THR A 365 -21.10 -10.45 1.35
C THR A 365 -22.35 -10.81 2.13
N ASN A 366 -22.32 -11.90 2.89
CA ASN A 366 -23.42 -12.27 3.78
C ASN A 366 -23.67 -11.23 4.86
N LEU A 367 -22.61 -10.66 5.44
CA LEU A 367 -22.72 -9.64 6.48
C LEU A 367 -23.32 -8.32 5.96
N PHE A 368 -23.12 -7.99 4.69
CA PHE A 368 -23.58 -6.75 4.06
C PHE A 368 -24.79 -6.92 3.14
N HIS A 369 -25.36 -8.13 3.04
CA HIS A 369 -26.64 -8.38 2.37
C HIS A 369 -27.73 -7.61 3.16
N ASN A 370 -28.24 -6.50 2.59
CA ASN A 370 -29.13 -5.53 3.23
C ASN A 370 -28.47 -4.43 4.07
N TYR A 371 -27.24 -4.03 3.73
CA TYR A 371 -26.63 -2.83 4.31
C TYR A 371 -27.54 -1.60 4.13
N ARG A 372 -27.66 -0.82 5.22
CA ARG A 372 -28.37 0.46 5.26
C ARG A 372 -27.42 1.54 5.76
N ASP A 373 -27.49 2.71 5.16
CA ASP A 373 -26.70 3.86 5.60
C ASP A 373 -27.36 4.57 6.80
N GLY A 374 -26.79 5.71 7.19
CA GLY A 374 -27.30 6.53 8.28
C GLY A 374 -28.70 7.13 8.07
N SER A 375 -29.24 7.17 6.84
CA SER A 375 -30.64 7.54 6.60
C SER A 375 -31.58 6.32 6.59
N HIS A 376 -31.05 5.13 6.91
CA HIS A 376 -31.73 3.85 6.86
C HIS A 376 -32.16 3.42 5.44
N ASP A 377 -31.61 4.05 4.41
CA ASP A 377 -31.90 3.69 3.04
C ASP A 377 -31.11 2.44 2.64
N LEU A 378 -31.72 1.61 1.80
CA LEU A 378 -31.04 0.43 1.29
C LEU A 378 -29.95 0.88 0.30
N VAL A 379 -28.71 0.50 0.59
CA VAL A 379 -27.54 0.91 -0.19
C VAL A 379 -26.94 -0.33 -0.86
N ASN A 380 -26.63 -0.19 -2.15
CA ASN A 380 -25.96 -1.26 -2.89
C ASN A 380 -24.51 -1.37 -2.43
N VAL A 381 -24.02 -2.59 -2.18
CA VAL A 381 -22.63 -2.81 -1.77
C VAL A 381 -21.85 -3.43 -2.93
N VAL A 382 -20.66 -2.92 -3.20
CA VAL A 382 -19.75 -3.46 -4.23
C VAL A 382 -18.46 -3.89 -3.54
N PHE A 383 -18.03 -5.12 -3.78
CA PHE A 383 -16.80 -5.67 -3.23
C PHE A 383 -15.70 -5.72 -4.28
N LEU A 384 -14.58 -5.08 -3.98
CA LEU A 384 -13.31 -5.24 -4.69
C LEU A 384 -12.47 -6.29 -3.97
N SER A 385 -12.14 -7.38 -4.66
CA SER A 385 -11.20 -8.38 -4.16
C SER A 385 -9.92 -8.34 -4.98
N SER A 386 -8.79 -8.11 -4.30
CA SER A 386 -7.47 -8.11 -4.95
C SER A 386 -6.42 -8.68 -4.02
N SER A 387 -5.31 -9.12 -4.61
CA SER A 387 -4.04 -9.35 -3.90
C SER A 387 -3.40 -8.01 -3.52
N GLY A 388 -2.34 -8.07 -2.69
CA GLY A 388 -1.65 -6.89 -2.14
C GLY A 388 -2.45 -6.16 -1.06
N ALA A 389 -1.95 -6.16 0.18
CA ALA A 389 -2.54 -5.39 1.25
C ALA A 389 -2.34 -3.88 1.01
N GLY A 390 -1.18 -3.50 0.50
CA GLY A 390 -0.83 -2.15 0.06
C GLY A 390 -1.73 -1.66 -1.06
N PHE A 391 -2.00 -2.48 -2.09
CA PHE A 391 -2.90 -2.08 -3.19
C PHE A 391 -4.35 -1.82 -2.74
N LYS A 392 -4.90 -2.65 -1.84
CA LYS A 392 -6.25 -2.41 -1.29
C LYS A 392 -6.32 -1.10 -0.51
N GLN A 393 -5.27 -0.78 0.25
CA GLN A 393 -5.17 0.51 0.96
C GLN A 393 -4.94 1.67 -0.02
N LEU A 394 -4.21 1.45 -1.12
CA LEU A 394 -4.07 2.42 -2.21
C LEU A 394 -5.42 2.76 -2.85
N CYS A 395 -6.31 1.79 -3.00
CA CYS A 395 -7.68 2.04 -3.46
C CYS A 395 -8.46 2.96 -2.50
N VAL A 396 -8.24 2.85 -1.18
CA VAL A 396 -8.82 3.77 -0.17
C VAL A 396 -8.21 5.17 -0.32
N ILE A 397 -6.88 5.26 -0.47
CA ILE A 397 -6.16 6.54 -0.68
C ILE A 397 -6.71 7.28 -1.92
N LEU A 398 -6.89 6.55 -3.01
CA LEU A 398 -7.39 7.07 -4.29
C LEU A 398 -8.90 7.34 -4.30
N ASN A 399 -9.62 7.00 -3.23
CA ASN A 399 -11.07 7.11 -3.14
C ASN A 399 -11.82 6.27 -4.18
N GLU A 400 -11.25 5.12 -4.54
CA GLU A 400 -11.86 4.15 -5.45
C GLU A 400 -12.77 3.17 -4.68
N VAL A 401 -12.44 2.94 -3.40
CA VAL A 401 -13.30 2.26 -2.42
C VAL A 401 -13.47 3.16 -1.19
N ASP A 402 -14.60 3.02 -0.50
CA ASP A 402 -14.90 3.79 0.71
C ASP A 402 -14.16 3.27 1.93
N ALA A 403 -13.94 1.95 1.99
CA ALA A 403 -13.18 1.30 3.04
C ALA A 403 -12.54 -0.01 2.59
N PHE A 404 -11.47 -0.42 3.27
CA PHE A 404 -10.91 -1.77 3.19
C PHE A 404 -11.12 -2.48 4.53
N ILE A 405 -11.82 -3.61 4.48
CA ILE A 405 -12.14 -4.44 5.64
C ILE A 405 -11.31 -5.72 5.60
N LEU A 406 -10.63 -6.00 6.70
CA LEU A 406 -9.94 -7.25 6.95
C LEU A 406 -10.23 -7.67 8.39
N MET A 407 -10.89 -8.80 8.57
CA MET A 407 -11.26 -9.28 9.90
C MET A 407 -10.27 -10.29 10.45
N GLU A 408 -9.65 -11.05 9.56
CA GLU A 408 -8.61 -11.99 9.90
C GLU A 408 -7.25 -11.29 10.05
N PRO A 409 -6.35 -11.82 10.89
CA PRO A 409 -5.07 -11.18 11.17
C PRO A 409 -4.03 -11.43 10.07
N ASN A 410 -4.36 -11.07 8.83
CA ASN A 410 -3.61 -11.40 7.61
C ASN A 410 -2.67 -10.28 7.15
N THR A 411 -2.49 -9.24 7.96
CA THR A 411 -1.54 -8.16 7.67
C THR A 411 -0.61 -7.92 8.84
N PHE A 412 0.51 -7.26 8.55
CA PHE A 412 1.54 -6.88 9.49
C PHE A 412 1.75 -5.36 9.53
N LEU A 413 2.65 -4.91 10.41
CA LEU A 413 2.97 -3.51 10.58
C LEU A 413 3.53 -2.88 9.30
N TRP A 414 4.37 -3.62 8.55
CA TRP A 414 4.94 -3.15 7.27
C TRP A 414 3.88 -2.97 6.18
N ASP A 415 2.87 -3.86 6.10
CA ASP A 415 1.77 -3.74 5.13
C ASP A 415 0.94 -2.46 5.29
N THR A 416 0.93 -1.87 6.49
CA THR A 416 -0.05 -0.82 6.83
C THR A 416 0.58 0.51 7.22
N CYS A 417 1.82 0.57 7.71
CA CYS A 417 2.41 1.80 8.26
C CYS A 417 2.46 2.95 7.24
N GLY A 418 2.98 2.68 6.04
CA GLY A 418 3.05 3.65 4.96
C GLY A 418 1.66 4.15 4.54
N PRO A 419 0.74 3.23 4.10
CA PRO A 419 -0.60 3.62 3.71
C PRO A 419 -1.41 4.31 4.82
N HIS A 420 -1.29 3.87 6.07
CA HIS A 420 -1.99 4.49 7.21
C HIS A 420 -1.63 5.97 7.34
N CYS A 421 -0.35 6.34 7.22
CA CYS A 421 0.04 7.74 7.26
C CYS A 421 -0.69 8.58 6.19
N ILE A 422 -0.76 8.07 4.96
CA ILE A 422 -1.38 8.75 3.83
C ILE A 422 -2.88 8.89 4.07
N ILE A 423 -3.54 7.82 4.49
CA ILE A 423 -4.98 7.81 4.79
C ILE A 423 -5.29 8.80 5.92
N SER A 424 -4.47 8.85 6.98
CA SER A 424 -4.61 9.81 8.08
C SER A 424 -4.40 11.26 7.63
N ALA A 425 -3.44 11.53 6.73
CA ALA A 425 -3.25 12.87 6.17
C ALA A 425 -4.47 13.33 5.34
N LEU A 426 -5.25 12.38 4.82
CA LEU A 426 -6.51 12.63 4.11
C LEU A 426 -7.74 12.75 5.04
N GLY A 427 -7.55 12.73 6.37
CA GLY A 427 -8.61 12.81 7.38
C GLY A 427 -9.21 11.46 7.80
N GLY A 428 -8.63 10.35 7.31
CA GLY A 428 -9.05 9.00 7.63
C GLY A 428 -8.22 8.33 8.74
N GLY A 429 -8.19 7.00 8.71
CA GLY A 429 -7.30 6.22 9.57
C GLY A 429 -7.35 4.72 9.27
N ILE A 430 -6.58 3.95 10.02
CA ILE A 430 -6.67 2.48 10.04
C ILE A 430 -6.86 2.03 11.48
N VAL A 431 -8.03 1.49 11.78
CA VAL A 431 -8.40 1.06 13.14
C VAL A 431 -8.29 -0.45 13.31
N GLN A 432 -7.94 -0.87 14.53
CA GLN A 432 -7.97 -2.25 14.99
C GLN A 432 -9.43 -2.73 15.10
N LEU A 433 -9.87 -3.52 14.13
CA LEU A 433 -11.29 -3.81 13.91
C LEU A 433 -11.96 -4.45 15.11
N LYS A 434 -11.37 -5.51 15.69
CA LYS A 434 -11.95 -6.21 16.85
C LYS A 434 -12.16 -5.29 18.07
N TYR A 435 -11.18 -4.46 18.40
CA TYR A 435 -11.29 -3.52 19.53
C TYR A 435 -12.35 -2.43 19.30
N ALA A 436 -12.43 -1.91 18.07
CA ALA A 436 -13.49 -0.98 17.70
C ALA A 436 -14.87 -1.64 17.85
N LEU A 437 -15.05 -2.87 17.33
CA LEU A 437 -16.30 -3.61 17.41
C LEU A 437 -16.72 -3.94 18.85
N GLU A 438 -15.79 -4.31 19.74
CA GLU A 438 -16.08 -4.52 21.16
C GLU A 438 -16.66 -3.26 21.81
N THR A 439 -16.07 -2.11 21.52
CA THR A 439 -16.56 -0.82 22.06
C THR A 439 -17.94 -0.48 21.50
N VAL A 440 -18.14 -0.66 20.19
CA VAL A 440 -19.42 -0.41 19.53
C VAL A 440 -20.52 -1.33 20.07
N LYS A 441 -20.23 -2.61 20.34
CA LYS A 441 -21.19 -3.54 20.96
C LYS A 441 -21.63 -3.07 22.36
N LEU A 442 -20.71 -2.51 23.16
CA LEU A 442 -21.05 -1.92 24.46
C LEU A 442 -21.93 -0.68 24.32
N LEU A 443 -21.66 0.18 23.32
CA LEU A 443 -22.49 1.34 23.03
C LEU A 443 -23.91 0.93 22.58
N LEU A 444 -24.03 -0.09 21.73
CA LEU A 444 -25.32 -0.64 21.29
C LEU A 444 -26.14 -1.22 22.45
N GLN A 445 -25.50 -1.83 23.45
CA GLN A 445 -26.19 -2.29 24.66
C GLN A 445 -26.74 -1.13 25.51
N LYS A 446 -26.03 0.02 25.52
CA LYS A 446 -26.41 1.20 26.31
C LYS A 446 -27.44 2.09 25.62
N PHE A 447 -27.40 2.16 24.28
CA PHE A 447 -28.20 3.06 23.46
C PHE A 447 -28.96 2.31 22.36
N SER A 448 -29.56 1.15 22.70
CA SER A 448 -30.13 0.20 21.73
C SER A 448 -31.18 0.77 20.76
N ASN A 449 -31.85 1.86 21.14
CA ASN A 449 -32.90 2.50 20.33
C ASN A 449 -32.42 3.80 19.64
N ASP A 450 -31.14 4.17 19.77
CA ASP A 450 -30.58 5.42 19.25
C ASP A 450 -29.26 5.15 18.50
N LEU A 451 -29.40 4.64 17.28
CA LEU A 451 -28.26 4.31 16.41
C LEU A 451 -27.46 5.54 16.01
N ASP A 452 -28.10 6.71 15.86
CA ASP A 452 -27.42 7.96 15.54
C ASP A 452 -26.45 8.35 16.65
N THR A 453 -26.87 8.27 17.91
CA THR A 453 -25.97 8.49 19.05
C THR A 453 -24.82 7.49 19.06
N VAL A 454 -25.07 6.21 18.77
CA VAL A 454 -24.01 5.20 18.69
C VAL A 454 -23.02 5.52 17.57
N ILE A 455 -23.49 5.91 16.38
CA ILE A 455 -22.64 6.31 15.25
C ILE A 455 -21.79 7.52 15.63
N GLN A 456 -22.37 8.55 16.25
CA GLN A 456 -21.63 9.75 16.66
C GLN A 456 -20.59 9.47 17.74
N LEU A 457 -20.91 8.64 18.74
CA LEU A 457 -19.95 8.22 19.76
C LEU A 457 -18.82 7.38 19.15
N THR A 458 -19.15 6.48 18.23
CA THR A 458 -18.17 5.68 17.49
C THR A 458 -17.23 6.58 16.68
N PHE A 459 -17.80 7.55 15.95
CA PHE A 459 -17.05 8.56 15.19
C PHE A 459 -16.03 9.28 16.06
N ASN A 460 -16.45 9.74 17.24
CA ASN A 460 -15.57 10.45 18.17
C ASN A 460 -14.46 9.55 18.72
N ASP A 461 -14.70 8.24 18.83
CA ASP A 461 -13.77 7.29 19.43
C ASP A 461 -12.81 6.62 18.43
N LEU A 462 -12.99 6.79 17.11
CA LEU A 462 -12.14 6.19 16.08
C LEU A 462 -10.63 6.41 16.30
N HIS A 463 -10.23 7.59 16.79
CA HIS A 463 -8.82 7.90 17.09
C HIS A 463 -8.20 7.00 18.17
N LYS A 464 -9.02 6.41 19.06
CA LYS A 464 -8.57 5.51 20.13
C LYS A 464 -8.20 4.13 19.61
N PHE A 465 -8.74 3.74 18.46
CA PHE A 465 -8.59 2.40 17.90
C PHE A 465 -7.51 2.31 16.81
N GLN A 466 -6.81 3.40 16.51
CA GLN A 466 -5.79 3.41 15.45
C GLN A 466 -4.73 2.32 15.70
N ILE A 467 -4.26 1.69 14.63
CA ILE A 467 -3.11 0.78 14.69
C ILE A 467 -1.89 1.56 15.16
N LYS A 468 -1.11 0.95 16.05
CA LYS A 468 0.17 1.47 16.53
C LYS A 468 1.32 0.61 16.02
N TYR A 469 2.44 1.24 15.72
CA TYR A 469 3.60 0.66 15.05
C TYR A 469 4.82 0.49 15.95
N ASN A 470 4.72 0.92 17.22
CA ASN A 470 5.75 0.67 18.21
C ASN A 470 5.80 -0.81 18.56
N VAL A 471 7.01 -1.36 18.65
CA VAL A 471 7.21 -2.73 19.14
C VAL A 471 7.85 -2.70 20.53
N LEU A 472 7.33 -3.54 21.42
CA LEU A 472 7.53 -3.45 22.87
C LEU A 472 8.92 -3.93 23.37
N LYS A 473 9.87 -4.26 22.50
CA LYS A 473 11.14 -4.90 22.90
C LYS A 473 12.38 -4.23 22.29
N SER A 474 13.53 -4.46 22.94
CA SER A 474 14.81 -3.83 22.61
C SER A 474 15.30 -4.18 21.18
N PRO A 475 16.06 -3.28 20.52
CA PRO A 475 16.59 -3.49 19.17
C PRO A 475 17.37 -4.80 18.99
N GLU A 476 18.05 -5.27 20.03
CA GLU A 476 18.85 -6.52 20.02
C GLU A 476 18.02 -7.80 19.78
N GLU A 477 16.73 -7.81 20.14
CA GLU A 477 15.86 -8.97 19.88
C GLU A 477 15.33 -9.02 18.43
N PHE A 478 15.36 -7.90 17.68
CA PHE A 478 14.88 -7.80 16.30
C PHE A 478 15.90 -8.20 15.23
N GLN A 479 17.20 -8.15 15.53
CA GLN A 479 18.24 -8.61 14.61
C GLN A 479 18.15 -10.11 14.28
N LYS A 480 17.31 -10.86 14.99
CA LYS A 480 16.94 -12.25 14.69
C LYS A 480 15.44 -12.31 14.41
N LEU A 481 15.01 -11.97 13.19
CA LEU A 481 13.66 -12.28 12.69
C LEU A 481 13.45 -13.80 12.76
N THR A 482 12.82 -14.25 13.83
CA THR A 482 12.32 -15.62 14.01
C THR A 482 10.81 -15.60 13.82
N SER A 483 10.20 -16.74 13.47
CA SER A 483 8.73 -16.90 13.42
C SER A 483 8.00 -16.40 14.68
N ALA A 484 8.65 -16.45 15.84
CA ALA A 484 8.13 -15.89 17.09
C ALA A 484 8.01 -14.34 17.06
N ASN A 485 8.94 -13.65 16.41
CA ASN A 485 8.98 -12.19 16.29
C ASN A 485 7.99 -11.67 15.21
N LEU A 486 7.83 -12.39 14.09
CA LEU A 486 6.84 -12.09 13.05
C LEU A 486 5.41 -12.01 13.63
N SER A 487 5.07 -12.90 14.57
CA SER A 487 3.75 -12.90 15.21
C SER A 487 3.44 -11.62 16.02
N GLN A 488 4.46 -10.90 16.49
CA GLN A 488 4.31 -9.67 17.29
C GLN A 488 4.02 -8.46 16.41
N CYS A 489 4.49 -8.48 15.16
CA CYS A 489 4.25 -7.45 14.16
C CYS A 489 2.94 -7.68 13.39
N CYS A 490 2.14 -8.69 13.75
CA CYS A 490 0.88 -9.01 13.09
C CYS A 490 -0.25 -8.12 13.60
N ASN A 491 -1.09 -7.61 12.70
CA ASN A 491 -2.35 -6.92 13.00
C ASN A 491 -3.41 -7.93 13.47
N ARG A 492 -3.24 -8.46 14.69
CA ARG A 492 -4.04 -9.56 15.26
C ARG A 492 -5.56 -9.28 15.34
N ASN A 493 -5.90 -8.00 15.37
CA ASN A 493 -7.25 -7.51 15.56
C ASN A 493 -8.02 -7.28 14.25
N GLY A 494 -7.44 -7.67 13.11
CA GLY A 494 -7.94 -7.21 11.81
C GLY A 494 -7.83 -5.69 11.70
N LEU A 495 -8.32 -5.15 10.58
CA LEU A 495 -8.34 -3.72 10.34
C LEU A 495 -9.58 -3.25 9.57
N LEU A 496 -9.88 -1.97 9.77
CA LEU A 496 -10.74 -1.18 8.91
C LEU A 496 -9.94 0.06 8.50
N ALA A 497 -9.53 0.12 7.24
CA ALA A 497 -8.93 1.32 6.66
C ALA A 497 -10.02 2.14 5.98
N TYR A 498 -10.07 3.44 6.27
CA TYR A 498 -11.14 4.32 5.80
C TYR A 498 -10.61 5.73 5.56
N ARG A 499 -11.18 6.42 4.58
CA ARG A 499 -10.93 7.85 4.37
C ARG A 499 -11.96 8.74 5.05
N ASN A 500 -13.22 8.30 5.10
CA ASN A 500 -14.32 9.04 5.72
C ASN A 500 -14.69 8.42 7.08
N PRO A 501 -14.46 9.12 8.21
CA PRO A 501 -14.75 8.57 9.54
C PRO A 501 -16.25 8.33 9.80
N MET A 502 -17.15 9.05 9.11
CA MET A 502 -18.60 8.79 9.21
C MET A 502 -18.96 7.44 8.58
N ILE A 503 -18.46 7.16 7.38
CA ILE A 503 -18.67 5.86 6.71
C ILE A 503 -18.08 4.73 7.55
N ALA A 504 -16.88 4.92 8.11
CA ALA A 504 -16.26 3.93 8.98
C ALA A 504 -17.12 3.60 10.21
N SER A 505 -17.73 4.63 10.81
CA SER A 505 -18.59 4.48 11.99
C SER A 505 -19.88 3.72 11.64
N GLN A 506 -20.51 4.03 10.50
CA GLN A 506 -21.67 3.28 9.98
C GLN A 506 -21.33 1.83 9.69
N ILE A 507 -20.18 1.56 9.05
CA ILE A 507 -19.67 0.20 8.80
C ILE A 507 -19.49 -0.57 10.11
N LEU A 508 -18.85 0.02 11.12
CA LEU A 508 -18.60 -0.62 12.41
C LEU A 508 -19.91 -0.96 13.14
N VAL A 509 -20.87 -0.04 13.15
CA VAL A 509 -22.20 -0.27 13.74
C VAL A 509 -22.94 -1.37 13.00
N HIS A 510 -22.92 -1.36 11.66
CA HIS A 510 -23.54 -2.40 10.85
C HIS A 510 -22.94 -3.78 11.13
N ILE A 511 -21.61 -3.89 11.16
CA ILE A 511 -20.92 -5.14 11.51
C ILE A 511 -21.31 -5.59 12.91
N ALA A 512 -21.29 -4.70 13.91
CA ALA A 512 -21.60 -5.04 15.29
C ALA A 512 -23.03 -5.55 15.49
N LEU A 513 -24.01 -5.03 14.72
CA LEU A 513 -25.40 -5.47 14.74
C LEU A 513 -25.63 -6.84 14.09
N ASN A 514 -24.88 -7.13 13.02
CA ASN A 514 -25.15 -8.29 12.16
C ASN A 514 -24.18 -9.46 12.38
N GLN A 515 -23.08 -9.23 13.11
CA GLN A 515 -22.13 -10.27 13.49
C GLN A 515 -22.68 -11.06 14.69
N LYS A 516 -23.20 -12.26 14.42
CA LYS A 516 -23.68 -13.21 15.43
C LYS A 516 -22.56 -13.80 16.28
#